data_AF-A0A0Q4XCD7-F1
#
_entry.id   AF-A0A0Q4XCD7-F1
#
_cell.length_a   1.000
_cell.length_b   1.000
_cell.length_c   1.000
_cell.angle_alpha   90.00
_cell.angle_beta   90.00
_cell.angle_gamma   90.00
#
_symmetry.space_group_name_H-M   'P 1'
#
loop_
_entity.id
_entity.type
_entity.pdbx_description
1 polymer ?
#
loop_
_entity_poly.entity_id
_entity_poly.type
_entity_poly.pdbx_seq_one_letter_code
_entity_poly.pdbx_strand_id
1 'polypeptide(L)'
;MMPRYDDTSPETIKKQIVFATIVLVGTVFMLNFFVPNADLILAERIFQASVAATVVVVYWPDARAAWLTQSPERGDYLIVGVTIGWCATFCQAMFSVIFRLAGMPMWFTNIDANSLWILMSAISGVLHIVAPGAVDGVVPRRNRIVLGLGMGVAVMGICVVLWTRPDISDYVEASRFVLEDTASWFLGLIDRTSAGMRGWFR
;
A
#
# COMPACT_ATOMS: atom_id res chain seq x y z
N MET A 1 25.86 8.42 20.45
CA MET A 1 24.72 7.92 19.65
C MET A 1 24.90 6.43 19.47
N MET A 2 23.98 5.60 19.97
CA MET A 2 23.96 4.19 19.61
C MET A 2 23.56 4.06 18.14
N PRO A 3 24.13 3.11 17.37
CA PRO A 3 23.66 2.83 16.02
C PRO A 3 22.18 2.47 16.05
N ARG A 4 21.37 3.05 15.16
CA ARG A 4 19.92 2.79 15.06
C ARG A 4 19.60 1.40 14.44
N TYR A 5 20.62 0.68 13.98
CA TYR A 5 20.51 -0.61 13.28
C TYR A 5 21.59 -1.57 13.78
N ASP A 6 21.23 -2.84 13.99
CA ASP A 6 22.12 -3.88 14.52
C ASP A 6 23.14 -4.40 13.49
N ASP A 7 22.87 -4.27 12.19
CA ASP A 7 23.77 -4.65 11.09
C ASP A 7 23.49 -3.78 9.85
N THR A 8 24.54 -3.22 9.23
CA THR A 8 24.44 -2.33 8.06
C THR A 8 25.00 -2.97 6.78
N SER A 9 25.28 -4.27 6.78
CA SER A 9 25.85 -4.96 5.61
C SER A 9 24.83 -5.04 4.44
N PRO A 10 25.19 -4.60 3.22
CA PRO A 10 24.27 -4.55 2.06
C PRO A 10 23.67 -5.90 1.65
N GLU A 11 24.39 -7.01 1.92
CA GLU A 11 23.94 -8.36 1.60
C GLU A 11 22.79 -8.82 2.48
N THR A 12 22.75 -8.39 3.75
CA THR A 12 21.72 -8.78 4.72
C THR A 12 20.38 -8.11 4.42
N ILE A 13 20.39 -6.84 4.00
CA ILE A 13 19.18 -6.09 3.62
C ILE A 13 18.46 -6.75 2.44
N LYS A 14 19.21 -7.13 1.38
CA LYS A 14 18.62 -7.80 0.21
C LYS A 14 17.97 -9.13 0.58
N LYS A 15 18.62 -9.93 1.42
CA LYS A 15 18.10 -11.22 1.89
C LYS A 15 16.81 -11.04 2.71
N GLN A 16 16.75 -10.03 3.59
CA GLN A 16 15.56 -9.72 4.38
C GLN A 16 14.38 -9.28 3.50
N ILE A 17 14.62 -8.43 2.49
CA ILE A 17 13.56 -8.00 1.54
C ILE A 17 13.01 -9.21 0.77
N VAL A 18 13.88 -10.05 0.23
CA VAL A 18 13.48 -11.26 -0.51
C VAL A 18 12.70 -12.21 0.39
N PHE A 19 13.19 -12.46 1.60
CA PHE A 19 12.52 -13.33 2.57
C PHE A 19 11.12 -12.80 2.94
N ALA A 20 11.01 -11.51 3.29
CA ALA A 20 9.73 -10.89 3.63
C ALA A 20 8.74 -10.97 2.44
N THR A 21 9.23 -10.75 1.22
CA THR A 21 8.41 -10.85 0.00
C THR A 21 7.92 -12.28 -0.21
N ILE A 22 8.79 -13.28 -0.11
CA ILE A 22 8.43 -14.70 -0.27
C ILE A 22 7.39 -15.11 0.77
N VAL A 23 7.59 -14.72 2.04
CA VAL A 23 6.65 -15.05 3.11
C VAL A 23 5.30 -14.40 2.88
N LEU A 24 5.26 -13.11 2.52
CA LEU A 24 4.01 -12.39 2.25
C LEU A 24 3.26 -12.98 1.04
N VAL A 25 3.93 -13.14 -0.09
CA VAL A 25 3.34 -13.69 -1.31
C VAL A 25 2.91 -15.14 -1.08
N GLY A 26 3.77 -15.96 -0.50
CA GLY A 26 3.46 -17.35 -0.18
C GLY A 26 2.25 -17.51 0.73
N THR A 27 2.11 -16.65 1.75
CA THR A 27 0.96 -16.68 2.66
C THR A 27 -0.35 -16.36 1.93
N VAL A 28 -0.36 -15.34 1.07
CA VAL A 28 -1.55 -14.96 0.28
C VAL A 28 -1.95 -16.07 -0.68
N PHE A 29 -0.99 -16.63 -1.43
CA PHE A 29 -1.28 -17.74 -2.35
C PHE A 29 -1.74 -19.02 -1.64
N MET A 30 -1.18 -19.31 -0.47
CA MET A 30 -1.60 -20.46 0.34
C MET A 30 -3.04 -20.30 0.80
N LEU A 31 -3.42 -19.12 1.31
CA LEU A 31 -4.79 -18.85 1.78
C LEU A 31 -5.82 -18.95 0.64
N ASN A 32 -5.46 -18.53 -0.58
CA ASN A 32 -6.31 -18.62 -1.76
C ASN A 32 -6.69 -20.06 -2.15
N PHE A 33 -5.91 -21.06 -1.74
CA PHE A 33 -6.23 -22.46 -2.01
C PHE A 33 -7.36 -23.01 -1.12
N PHE A 34 -7.55 -22.45 0.08
CA PHE A 34 -8.43 -23.02 1.10
C PHE A 34 -9.71 -22.22 1.34
N VAL A 35 -9.80 -20.96 0.87
CA VAL A 35 -10.84 -20.02 1.26
C VAL A 35 -11.56 -19.45 0.04
N PRO A 36 -12.91 -19.39 0.01
CA PRO A 36 -13.65 -18.70 -1.05
C PRO A 36 -13.23 -17.24 -1.21
N ASN A 37 -13.17 -16.73 -2.44
CA ASN A 37 -12.67 -15.38 -2.76
C ASN A 37 -13.25 -14.24 -1.91
N ALA A 38 -14.53 -14.31 -1.54
CA ALA A 38 -15.18 -13.27 -0.73
C ALA A 38 -14.62 -13.20 0.69
N ASP A 39 -14.35 -14.37 1.30
CA ASP A 39 -13.79 -14.51 2.64
C ASP A 39 -12.27 -14.27 2.64
N LEU A 40 -11.60 -14.58 1.52
CA LEU A 40 -10.18 -14.28 1.32
C LEU A 40 -9.91 -12.77 1.37
N ILE A 41 -10.70 -11.95 0.66
CA ILE A 41 -10.54 -10.49 0.69
C ILE A 41 -10.72 -9.94 2.12
N LEU A 42 -11.68 -10.49 2.87
CA LEU A 42 -11.88 -10.10 4.26
C LEU A 42 -10.65 -10.45 5.12
N ALA A 43 -10.12 -11.66 4.98
CA ALA A 43 -8.92 -12.11 5.67
C ALA A 43 -7.68 -11.25 5.31
N GLU A 44 -7.49 -10.92 4.03
CA GLU A 44 -6.42 -10.05 3.55
C GLU A 44 -6.52 -8.65 4.16
N ARG A 45 -7.73 -8.08 4.27
CA ARG A 45 -7.91 -6.77 4.91
C ARG A 45 -7.63 -6.80 6.41
N ILE A 46 -7.99 -7.88 7.11
CA ILE A 46 -7.63 -8.07 8.53
C ILE A 46 -6.11 -8.19 8.70
N PHE A 47 -5.46 -8.96 7.82
CA PHE A 47 -4.01 -9.09 7.80
C PHE A 47 -3.33 -7.75 7.52
N GLN A 48 -3.80 -7.00 6.52
CA GLN A 48 -3.32 -5.65 6.21
C GLN A 48 -3.46 -4.71 7.39
N ALA A 49 -4.61 -4.73 8.08
CA ALA A 49 -4.82 -3.93 9.29
C ALA A 49 -3.84 -4.33 10.40
N SER A 50 -3.60 -5.63 10.61
CA SER A 50 -2.67 -6.11 11.64
C SER A 50 -1.22 -5.67 11.38
N VAL A 51 -0.75 -5.78 10.13
CA VAL A 51 0.57 -5.30 9.73
C VAL A 51 0.66 -3.78 9.88
N ALA A 52 -0.36 -3.05 9.41
CA ALA A 52 -0.40 -1.60 9.52
C ALA A 52 -0.37 -1.11 10.97
N ALA A 53 -1.13 -1.75 11.86
CA ALA A 53 -1.12 -1.47 13.29
C ALA A 53 0.26 -1.72 13.91
N THR A 54 0.91 -2.82 13.54
CA THR A 54 2.28 -3.14 14.02
C THR A 54 3.27 -2.06 13.62
N VAL A 55 3.24 -1.62 12.36
CA VAL A 55 4.12 -0.53 11.88
C VAL A 55 3.84 0.76 12.66
N VAL A 56 2.57 1.12 12.85
CA VAL A 56 2.22 2.31 13.63
C VAL A 56 2.76 2.21 15.04
N VAL A 57 2.54 1.09 15.75
CA VAL A 57 3.03 0.91 17.14
C VAL A 57 4.55 1.04 17.22
N VAL A 58 5.29 0.43 16.29
CA VAL A 58 6.76 0.47 16.27
C VAL A 58 7.29 1.88 16.00
N TYR A 59 6.73 2.59 15.02
CA TYR A 59 7.24 3.90 14.60
C TYR A 59 6.62 5.09 15.37
N TRP A 60 5.55 4.87 16.14
CA TRP A 60 4.83 5.94 16.83
C TRP A 60 5.70 6.78 17.80
N PRO A 61 6.56 6.19 18.65
CA PRO A 61 7.38 6.99 19.57
C PRO A 61 8.33 7.93 18.82
N ASP A 62 8.98 7.43 17.77
CA ASP A 62 9.91 8.18 16.94
C ASP A 62 9.20 9.26 16.13
N ALA A 63 8.05 8.92 15.52
CA ALA A 63 7.22 9.88 14.79
C ALA A 63 6.70 10.99 15.70
N ARG A 64 6.32 10.66 16.93
CA ARG A 64 5.89 11.66 17.92
C ARG A 64 7.04 12.57 18.33
N ALA A 65 8.24 12.03 18.55
CA ALA A 65 9.42 12.83 18.86
C ALA A 65 9.78 13.77 17.69
N ALA A 66 9.77 13.23 16.47
CA ALA A 66 9.96 13.96 15.21
C ALA A 66 8.88 15.04 14.95
N TRP A 67 7.65 14.84 15.42
CA TRP A 67 6.58 15.82 15.28
C TRP A 67 6.71 16.98 16.29
N LEU A 68 7.23 16.70 17.48
CA LEU A 68 7.34 17.67 18.57
C LEU A 68 8.66 18.45 18.57
N THR A 69 9.67 18.00 17.83
CA THR A 69 10.95 18.70 17.71
C THR A 69 10.81 20.00 16.91
N GLN A 70 11.52 21.04 17.32
CA GLN A 70 11.56 22.32 16.59
C GLN A 70 12.56 22.31 15.42
N SER A 71 13.44 21.32 15.37
CA SER A 71 14.49 21.18 14.36
C SER A 71 14.48 19.74 13.82
N PRO A 72 13.47 19.35 13.01
CA PRO A 72 13.34 17.99 12.51
C PRO A 72 14.52 17.62 11.61
N GLU A 73 15.06 16.43 11.84
CA GLU A 73 16.09 15.87 10.99
C GLU A 73 15.50 15.33 9.68
N ARG A 74 16.38 15.08 8.74
CA ARG A 74 16.03 14.54 7.42
C ARG A 74 15.24 13.24 7.46
N GLY A 75 15.63 12.32 8.36
CA GLY A 75 14.94 11.04 8.57
C GLY A 75 13.55 11.18 9.20
N ASP A 76 13.31 12.29 9.93
CA ASP A 76 12.06 12.52 10.66
C ASP A 76 10.87 12.69 9.71
N TYR A 77 11.08 13.34 8.57
CA TYR A 77 10.07 13.45 7.51
C TYR A 77 9.60 12.08 7.02
N LEU A 78 10.53 11.14 6.84
CA LEU A 78 10.20 9.79 6.38
C LEU A 78 9.50 9.00 7.48
N ILE A 79 9.97 9.07 8.73
CA ILE A 79 9.37 8.37 9.87
C ILE A 79 7.92 8.83 10.08
N VAL A 80 7.68 10.15 10.06
CA VAL A 80 6.34 10.73 10.18
C VAL A 80 5.47 10.32 8.98
N GLY A 81 6.01 10.38 7.76
CA GLY A 81 5.31 9.97 6.55
C GLY A 81 4.88 8.50 6.58
N VAL A 82 5.78 7.59 6.96
CA VAL A 82 5.51 6.16 7.14
C VAL A 82 4.41 5.97 8.18
N THR A 83 4.54 6.58 9.36
CA THR A 83 3.58 6.41 10.44
C THR A 83 2.18 6.88 10.06
N ILE A 84 2.06 8.06 9.44
CA ILE A 84 0.77 8.59 8.97
C ILE A 84 0.17 7.70 7.88
N GLY A 85 0.99 7.23 6.93
CA GLY A 85 0.53 6.39 5.82
C GLY A 85 0.02 5.03 6.28
N TRP A 86 0.72 4.40 7.22
CA TRP A 86 0.28 3.13 7.80
C TRP A 86 -0.91 3.30 8.74
N CYS A 87 -1.03 4.42 9.45
CA CYS A 87 -2.25 4.74 10.19
C CYS A 87 -3.46 4.89 9.26
N ALA A 88 -3.31 5.61 8.13
CA ALA A 88 -4.33 5.70 7.10
C ALA A 88 -4.71 4.32 6.54
N THR A 89 -3.69 3.48 6.28
CA THR A 89 -3.87 2.12 5.76
C THR A 89 -4.65 1.25 6.74
N PHE A 90 -4.32 1.33 8.04
CA PHE A 90 -5.05 0.63 9.10
C PHE A 90 -6.52 1.04 9.11
N CYS A 91 -6.80 2.34 9.14
CA CYS A 91 -8.18 2.85 9.17
C CYS A 91 -8.97 2.44 7.92
N GLN A 92 -8.39 2.54 6.73
CA GLN A 92 -9.04 2.12 5.47
C GLN A 92 -9.28 0.59 5.42
N ALA A 93 -8.33 -0.21 5.91
CA ALA A 93 -8.49 -1.66 5.99
C ALA A 93 -9.61 -2.04 6.97
N MET A 94 -9.62 -1.46 8.18
CA MET A 94 -10.68 -1.66 9.17
C MET A 94 -12.04 -1.19 8.65
N PHE A 95 -12.08 -0.06 7.95
CA PHE A 95 -13.29 0.42 7.30
C PHE A 95 -13.83 -0.60 6.30
N SER A 96 -12.96 -1.19 5.46
CA SER A 96 -13.36 -2.24 4.51
C SER A 96 -13.88 -3.50 5.21
N VAL A 97 -13.25 -3.92 6.30
CA VAL A 97 -13.68 -5.06 7.14
C VAL A 97 -15.08 -4.79 7.71
N ILE A 98 -15.27 -3.64 8.38
CA ILE A 98 -16.55 -3.26 8.99
C ILE A 98 -17.65 -3.15 7.93
N PHE A 99 -17.34 -2.50 6.79
CA PHE A 99 -18.30 -2.34 5.69
C PHE A 99 -18.80 -3.69 5.16
N ARG A 100 -17.89 -4.67 4.98
CA ARG A 100 -18.25 -6.02 4.54
C ARG A 100 -19.07 -6.77 5.59
N LEU A 101 -18.62 -6.76 6.85
CA LEU A 101 -19.31 -7.44 7.95
C LEU A 101 -20.70 -6.86 8.24
N ALA A 102 -20.91 -5.57 7.96
CA ALA A 102 -22.18 -4.88 8.14
C ALA A 102 -23.17 -5.06 6.96
N GLY A 103 -22.83 -5.83 5.93
CA GLY A 103 -23.69 -6.05 4.77
C GLY A 103 -23.71 -4.88 3.76
N MET A 104 -22.60 -4.13 3.66
CA MET A 104 -22.37 -3.07 2.67
C MET A 104 -23.39 -1.91 2.68
N PRO A 105 -23.65 -1.26 3.84
CA PRO A 105 -24.58 -0.15 3.91
C PRO A 105 -24.08 1.09 3.14
N MET A 106 -24.87 1.59 2.18
CA MET A 106 -24.50 2.71 1.31
C MET A 106 -24.20 4.03 2.04
N TRP A 107 -24.77 4.27 3.22
CA TRP A 107 -24.46 5.49 3.98
C TRP A 107 -23.02 5.48 4.53
N PHE A 108 -22.47 4.28 4.78
CA PHE A 108 -21.15 4.14 5.40
C PHE A 108 -20.02 4.56 4.45
N THR A 109 -20.21 4.45 3.13
CA THR A 109 -19.24 4.91 2.13
C THR A 109 -19.11 6.43 2.05
N ASN A 110 -20.08 7.16 2.62
CA ASN A 110 -20.17 8.63 2.57
C ASN A 110 -19.74 9.31 3.87
N ILE A 111 -19.15 8.58 4.83
CA ILE A 111 -18.70 9.19 6.09
C ILE A 111 -17.46 10.06 5.86
N ASP A 112 -17.42 11.23 6.51
CA ASP A 112 -16.29 12.18 6.39
C ASP A 112 -14.95 11.59 6.86
N ALA A 113 -15.00 10.61 7.78
CA ALA A 113 -13.81 9.92 8.25
C ALA A 113 -13.04 9.23 7.11
N ASN A 114 -13.73 8.73 6.09
CA ASN A 114 -13.09 8.12 4.93
C ASN A 114 -12.23 9.13 4.16
N SER A 115 -12.76 10.34 3.96
CA SER A 115 -12.02 11.45 3.31
C SER A 115 -10.77 11.84 4.11
N LEU A 116 -10.86 11.86 5.44
CA LEU A 116 -9.71 12.13 6.31
C LEU A 116 -8.60 11.09 6.10
N TRP A 117 -8.93 9.80 6.05
CA TRP A 117 -7.91 8.75 5.87
C TRP A 117 -7.27 8.79 4.49
N ILE A 118 -8.03 9.13 3.44
CA ILE A 118 -7.48 9.35 2.10
C ILE A 118 -6.50 10.52 2.11
N LEU A 119 -6.86 11.62 2.78
CA LEU A 119 -5.99 12.78 2.92
C LEU A 119 -4.70 12.43 3.68
N MET A 120 -4.78 11.62 4.73
CA MET A 120 -3.60 11.12 5.45
C MET A 120 -2.67 10.32 4.53
N SER A 121 -3.20 9.43 3.67
CA SER A 121 -2.40 8.73 2.67
C SER A 121 -1.72 9.68 1.68
N ALA A 122 -2.42 10.73 1.24
CA ALA A 122 -1.84 11.75 0.36
C ALA A 122 -0.70 12.53 1.05
N ILE A 123 -0.90 12.95 2.31
CA ILE A 123 0.13 13.62 3.11
C ILE A 123 1.35 12.72 3.28
N SER A 124 1.15 11.43 3.58
CA SER A 124 2.23 10.45 3.65
C SER A 124 3.02 10.39 2.34
N GLY A 125 2.36 10.30 1.19
CA GLY A 125 3.00 10.33 -0.13
C GLY A 125 3.83 11.60 -0.37
N VAL A 126 3.30 12.77 -0.01
CA VAL A 126 4.03 14.04 -0.08
C VAL A 126 5.28 13.99 0.80
N LEU A 127 5.16 13.58 2.06
CA LEU A 127 6.28 13.48 3.00
C LEU A 127 7.39 12.56 2.49
N HIS A 128 7.04 11.44 1.83
CA HIS A 128 8.02 10.55 1.19
C HIS A 128 8.77 11.23 0.03
N ILE A 129 8.09 12.05 -0.76
CA ILE A 129 8.69 12.72 -1.92
C ILE A 129 9.58 13.90 -1.51
N VAL A 130 9.17 14.62 -0.47
CA VAL A 130 9.85 15.85 0.01
C VAL A 130 10.89 15.58 1.10
N ALA A 131 11.00 14.36 1.61
CA ALA A 131 12.03 13.99 2.59
C ALA A 131 13.44 14.27 2.03
N PRO A 132 14.18 15.26 2.56
CA PRO A 132 15.54 15.54 2.12
C PRO A 132 16.44 14.41 2.65
N GLY A 133 17.29 13.79 1.81
CA GLY A 133 18.24 12.77 2.29
C GLY A 133 18.08 11.36 1.72
N ALA A 134 17.10 11.10 0.86
CA ALA A 134 17.12 9.87 0.04
C ALA A 134 18.27 9.86 -0.98
N VAL A 135 18.76 11.05 -1.39
CA VAL A 135 19.94 11.26 -2.24
C VAL A 135 20.63 12.56 -1.79
N ASP A 136 21.84 12.48 -1.24
CA ASP A 136 22.76 13.61 -0.95
C ASP A 136 22.22 14.81 -0.15
N GLY A 137 21.17 14.62 0.66
CA GLY A 137 20.72 15.64 1.62
C GLY A 137 19.92 16.81 1.05
N VAL A 138 19.62 16.80 -0.24
CA VAL A 138 18.79 17.80 -0.91
C VAL A 138 17.65 17.09 -1.62
N VAL A 139 16.43 17.66 -1.60
CA VAL A 139 15.32 17.13 -2.41
C VAL A 139 15.63 17.40 -3.88
N PRO A 140 15.80 16.37 -4.73
CA PRO A 140 16.12 16.55 -6.14
C PRO A 140 15.06 17.42 -6.85
N ARG A 141 15.48 18.30 -7.77
CA ARG A 141 14.55 19.12 -8.57
C ARG A 141 13.51 18.25 -9.29
N ARG A 142 13.91 17.07 -9.75
CA ARG A 142 13.04 16.08 -10.38
C ARG A 142 11.85 15.70 -9.49
N ASN A 143 12.08 15.43 -8.20
CA ASN A 143 11.01 15.05 -7.27
C ASN A 143 9.96 16.15 -7.13
N ARG A 144 10.41 17.41 -7.06
CA ARG A 144 9.52 18.58 -6.95
C ARG A 144 8.68 18.77 -8.23
N ILE A 145 9.30 18.62 -9.39
CA ILE A 145 8.60 18.72 -10.68
C ILE A 145 7.58 17.59 -10.82
N VAL A 146 7.97 16.34 -10.52
CA VAL A 146 7.08 15.18 -10.59
C VAL A 146 5.92 15.31 -9.61
N LEU A 147 6.16 15.80 -8.39
CA LEU A 147 5.10 16.08 -7.43
C LEU A 147 4.11 17.12 -7.96
N GLY A 148 4.60 18.23 -8.50
CA GLY A 148 3.76 19.27 -9.07
C GLY A 148 2.92 18.78 -10.25
N LEU A 149 3.55 18.04 -11.18
CA LEU A 149 2.85 17.43 -12.32
C LEU A 149 1.82 16.39 -11.86
N GLY A 150 2.18 15.51 -10.92
CA GLY A 150 1.27 14.50 -10.38
C GLY A 150 0.06 15.13 -9.70
N MET A 151 0.27 16.19 -8.91
CA MET A 151 -0.82 16.94 -8.27
C MET A 151 -1.71 17.65 -9.31
N GLY A 152 -1.10 18.25 -10.33
CA GLY A 152 -1.84 18.89 -11.43
C GLY A 152 -2.71 17.90 -12.19
N VAL A 153 -2.18 16.72 -12.52
CA VAL A 153 -2.94 15.63 -13.16
C VAL A 153 -4.08 15.14 -12.26
N ALA A 154 -3.83 14.97 -10.96
CA ALA A 154 -4.86 14.55 -10.02
C ALA A 154 -6.01 15.56 -9.94
N VAL A 155 -5.72 16.86 -9.81
CA VAL A 155 -6.73 17.92 -9.77
C VAL A 155 -7.52 17.98 -11.08
N MET A 156 -6.85 17.93 -12.23
CA MET A 156 -7.55 17.88 -13.52
C MET A 156 -8.46 16.65 -13.63
N GLY A 157 -7.98 15.48 -13.21
CA GLY A 157 -8.76 14.25 -13.19
C GLY A 157 -10.01 14.38 -12.32
N ILE A 158 -9.89 14.96 -11.12
CA ILE A 158 -11.04 15.25 -10.25
C ILE A 158 -12.03 16.18 -10.95
N CYS A 159 -11.57 17.29 -11.54
CA CYS A 159 -12.44 18.22 -12.26
C CYS A 159 -13.19 17.53 -13.41
N VAL A 160 -12.50 16.70 -14.19
CA VAL A 160 -13.12 15.94 -15.29
C VAL A 160 -14.19 14.99 -14.76
N VAL A 161 -13.87 14.17 -13.74
CA VAL A 161 -14.81 13.21 -13.16
C VAL A 161 -16.04 13.90 -12.56
N LEU A 162 -15.85 15.00 -11.83
CA LEU A 162 -16.96 15.75 -11.23
C LEU A 162 -17.83 16.44 -12.29
N TRP A 163 -17.23 16.86 -13.39
CA TRP A 163 -17.92 17.49 -14.52
C TRP A 163 -18.72 16.48 -15.35
N THR A 164 -18.11 15.35 -15.72
CA THR A 164 -18.73 14.37 -16.63
C THR A 164 -19.57 13.32 -15.91
N ARG A 165 -19.29 13.04 -14.63
CA ARG A 165 -19.92 11.98 -13.82
C ARG A 165 -20.10 10.68 -14.62
N PRO A 166 -19.02 10.12 -15.17
CA PRO A 166 -19.12 9.03 -16.11
C PRO A 166 -19.70 7.79 -15.41
N ASP A 167 -20.72 7.18 -16.00
CA ASP A 167 -21.16 5.84 -15.60
C ASP A 167 -20.19 4.82 -16.21
N ILE A 168 -19.54 4.03 -15.36
CA ILE A 168 -18.56 3.02 -15.78
C ILE A 168 -19.07 1.60 -15.60
N SER A 169 -20.35 1.42 -15.25
CA SER A 169 -20.94 0.11 -14.92
C SER A 169 -20.76 -0.90 -16.05
N ASP A 170 -21.05 -0.51 -17.29
CA ASP A 170 -20.90 -1.37 -18.48
C ASP A 170 -19.45 -1.85 -18.69
N TYR A 171 -18.48 -0.96 -18.45
CA TYR A 171 -17.06 -1.31 -18.58
C TYR A 171 -16.60 -2.24 -17.46
N VAL A 172 -17.10 -2.05 -16.24
CA VAL A 172 -16.82 -2.94 -15.10
C VAL A 172 -17.37 -4.33 -15.37
N GLU A 173 -18.62 -4.44 -15.82
CA GLU A 173 -19.23 -5.73 -16.18
C GLU A 173 -18.50 -6.41 -17.34
N ALA A 174 -18.12 -5.66 -18.39
CA ALA A 174 -17.32 -6.19 -19.50
C ALA A 174 -15.94 -6.70 -19.04
N SER A 175 -15.35 -6.06 -18.01
CA SER A 175 -14.06 -6.45 -17.45
C SER A 175 -14.11 -7.64 -16.49
N ARG A 176 -15.31 -8.08 -16.09
CA ARG A 176 -15.52 -9.17 -15.12
C ARG A 176 -14.75 -10.44 -15.46
N PHE A 177 -14.73 -10.82 -16.74
CA PHE A 177 -14.00 -12.00 -17.22
C PHE A 177 -12.50 -11.93 -16.89
N VAL A 178 -11.87 -10.77 -17.06
CA VAL A 178 -10.43 -10.59 -16.78
C VAL A 178 -10.17 -10.56 -15.28
N LEU A 179 -11.07 -9.96 -14.51
CA LEU A 179 -10.90 -9.76 -13.07
C LEU A 179 -11.13 -11.05 -12.27
N GLU A 180 -12.08 -11.90 -12.66
CA GLU A 180 -12.37 -13.18 -11.97
C GLU A 180 -11.34 -14.28 -12.29
N ASP A 181 -10.73 -14.27 -13.48
CA ASP A 181 -9.84 -15.35 -13.98
C ASP A 181 -8.34 -15.08 -13.70
N THR A 182 -7.98 -14.03 -12.96
CA THR A 182 -6.57 -13.66 -12.73
C THR A 182 -5.78 -14.71 -11.96
N ALA A 183 -6.41 -15.36 -10.97
CA ALA A 183 -5.76 -16.42 -10.17
C ALA A 183 -5.50 -17.69 -11.01
N SER A 184 -6.47 -18.12 -11.82
CA SER A 184 -6.38 -19.25 -12.75
C SER A 184 -5.43 -18.98 -13.91
N TRP A 185 -5.40 -17.75 -14.45
CA TRP A 185 -4.41 -17.33 -15.45
C TRP A 185 -2.99 -17.41 -14.90
N PHE A 186 -2.74 -16.90 -13.68
CA PHE A 186 -1.42 -16.94 -13.05
C PHE A 186 -0.99 -18.37 -12.68
N LEU A 187 -1.89 -19.18 -12.13
CA LEU A 187 -1.64 -20.61 -11.90
C LEU A 187 -1.38 -21.36 -13.21
N GLY A 188 -2.11 -21.04 -14.28
CA GLY A 188 -1.86 -21.57 -15.62
C GLY A 188 -0.49 -21.15 -16.18
N LEU A 189 0.02 -19.97 -15.83
CA LEU A 189 1.38 -19.53 -16.18
C LEU A 189 2.43 -20.37 -15.42
N ILE A 190 2.21 -20.62 -14.13
CA ILE A 190 3.08 -21.48 -13.31
C ILE A 190 3.07 -22.93 -13.85
N ASP A 191 1.91 -23.45 -14.22
CA ASP A 191 1.82 -24.79 -14.80
C ASP A 191 2.56 -24.90 -16.14
N ARG A 192 2.40 -23.91 -17.04
CA ARG A 192 3.12 -23.88 -18.32
C ARG A 192 4.63 -23.78 -18.13
N THR A 193 5.09 -22.99 -17.17
CA THR A 193 6.52 -22.87 -16.85
C THR A 193 7.07 -24.14 -16.19
N SER A 194 6.30 -24.80 -15.32
CA SER A 194 6.69 -26.08 -14.70
C SER A 194 6.71 -27.25 -15.69
N ALA A 195 5.80 -27.25 -16.68
CA ALA A 195 5.79 -28.21 -17.78
C ALA A 195 6.97 -28.01 -18.73
N GLY A 196 7.31 -26.75 -19.03
CA GLY A 196 8.50 -26.39 -19.81
C GLY A 196 9.81 -26.81 -19.13
N MET A 197 9.93 -26.61 -17.81
CA MET A 197 11.11 -27.04 -17.04
C MET A 197 11.25 -28.56 -16.99
N ARG A 198 10.15 -29.32 -16.84
CA ARG A 198 10.19 -30.80 -16.88
C ARG A 198 10.64 -31.37 -18.23
N GLY A 199 10.44 -30.63 -19.33
CA GLY A 199 10.94 -30.99 -20.65
C GLY A 199 12.44 -30.76 -20.85
N TRP A 200 13.09 -29.95 -20.00
CA TRP A 200 14.53 -29.64 -20.05
C TRP A 200 15.40 -30.61 -19.26
N PHE A 201 14.81 -31.35 -18.31
CA PHE A 201 15.49 -32.34 -17.47
C PHE A 201 15.31 -33.79 -17.95
N ARG A 202 14.84 -33.99 -19.19
CA ARG A 202 14.87 -35.27 -19.92
C ARG A 202 15.80 -35.14 -21.11
#